data_AF-A0A4Y2KF78-F1
#
_entry.id   AF-A0A4Y2KF78-F1
#
_cell.length_a   1.000
_cell.length_b   1.000
_cell.length_c   1.000
_cell.angle_alpha   90.00
_cell.angle_beta   90.00
_cell.angle_gamma   90.00
#
_symmetry.space_group_name_H-M   'P 1'
#
loop_
_entity.id
_entity.type
_entity.pdbx_description
1 polymer ?
#
loop_
_entity_poly.entity_id
_entity_poly.type
_entity_poly.pdbx_seq_one_letter_code
_entity_poly.pdbx_strand_id
1 'polypeptide(L)'
;MEVENAWPWNILWSDEAHLHLQGSVNTQNCRIWARENPFQMQTLPLHSQKVTVRCGFTVVIFVGPFFFEEIGPSGPVTCSVNGTRYKSLLRNQLIAALQQRGCVDSTIFM
;
A
#
# COMPACT_ATOMS: atom_id res chain seq x y z
N MET A 1 32.66 -24.17 4.74
CA MET A 1 31.22 -24.09 5.02
C MET A 1 30.83 -22.65 4.78
N GLU A 2 30.16 -22.38 3.67
CA GLU A 2 29.49 -21.09 3.51
C GLU A 2 28.40 -21.05 4.59
N VAL A 3 28.46 -20.05 5.46
CA VAL A 3 27.33 -19.75 6.34
C VAL A 3 26.21 -19.32 5.39
N GLU A 4 25.17 -20.14 5.26
CA GLU A 4 23.99 -19.75 4.50
C GLU A 4 23.51 -18.41 5.06
N ASN A 5 23.59 -17.37 4.23
CA ASN A 5 23.18 -16.03 4.55
C ASN A 5 21.65 -16.00 4.61
N ALA A 6 21.08 -16.41 5.74
CA ALA A 6 19.63 -16.54 5.96
C ALA A 6 18.92 -15.18 6.10
N TRP A 7 19.64 -14.05 6.09
CA TRP A 7 19.07 -12.71 6.27
C TRP A 7 17.93 -12.34 5.31
N PRO A 8 17.90 -12.75 4.01
CA PRO A 8 16.81 -12.40 3.11
C PRO A 8 15.46 -12.99 3.54
N TRP A 9 15.48 -14.12 4.25
CA TRP A 9 14.28 -14.80 4.76
C TRP A 9 13.65 -14.06 5.95
N ASN A 10 14.40 -13.17 6.59
CA ASN A 10 13.97 -12.39 7.73
C ASN A 10 13.54 -10.97 7.35
N ILE A 11 13.51 -10.64 6.05
CA ILE A 11 13.07 -9.34 5.55
C ILE A 11 11.58 -9.37 5.22
N LEU A 12 10.89 -8.37 5.75
CA LEU A 12 9.56 -7.99 5.32
C LEU A 12 9.66 -6.73 4.46
N TRP A 13 9.42 -6.88 3.16
CA TRP A 13 9.19 -5.74 2.28
C TRP A 13 7.76 -5.26 2.47
N SER A 14 7.56 -3.95 2.62
CA SER A 14 6.22 -3.38 2.70
C SER A 14 6.20 -1.96 2.19
N ASP A 15 5.09 -1.58 1.56
CA ASP A 15 4.92 -0.24 0.98
C ASP A 15 3.43 0.15 0.96
N GLU A 16 3.19 1.44 0.79
CA GLU A 16 1.89 2.03 0.55
C GLU A 16 1.57 2.12 -0.95
N ALA A 17 0.30 1.89 -1.29
CA ALA A 17 -0.22 2.20 -2.61
C ALA A 17 -1.57 2.94 -2.51
N HIS A 18 -1.79 3.87 -3.45
CA HIS A 18 -3.10 4.46 -3.69
C HIS A 18 -3.78 3.72 -4.84
N LEU A 19 -4.94 3.14 -4.56
CA LEU A 19 -5.80 2.49 -5.55
C LEU A 19 -6.99 3.39 -5.85
N HIS A 20 -7.03 3.94 -7.06
CA HIS A 20 -8.10 4.83 -7.51
C HIS A 20 -9.31 4.00 -7.95
N LEU A 21 -10.48 4.28 -7.37
CA LEU A 21 -11.71 3.51 -7.66
C LEU A 21 -12.30 3.81 -9.04
N GLN A 22 -11.95 4.96 -9.63
CA GLN A 22 -12.42 5.38 -10.95
C GLN A 22 -11.53 4.88 -12.09
N GLY A 23 -10.52 4.06 -11.83
CA GLY A 23 -9.61 3.53 -12.86
C GLY A 23 -8.80 4.63 -13.57
N SER A 24 -8.60 5.78 -12.92
CA SER A 24 -7.83 6.88 -13.49
C SER A 24 -6.40 6.43 -13.77
N VAL A 25 -6.03 6.43 -15.06
CA VAL A 25 -4.67 6.13 -15.49
C VAL A 25 -3.77 7.30 -15.14
N ASN A 26 -2.55 7.02 -14.69
CA ASN A 26 -1.53 8.05 -14.48
C ASN A 26 -1.46 8.96 -15.72
N THR A 27 -1.39 10.28 -15.53
CA THR A 27 -1.35 11.25 -16.63
C THR A 27 -0.17 11.01 -17.57
N GLN A 28 0.94 10.46 -17.07
CA GLN A 28 2.10 10.07 -17.89
C GLN A 28 1.82 8.89 -18.83
N ASN A 29 0.84 8.05 -18.50
CA ASN A 29 0.41 6.90 -19.30
C ASN A 29 -0.85 7.19 -20.14
N CYS A 30 -1.47 8.37 -19.99
CA CYS A 30 -2.67 8.77 -20.72
C CYS A 30 -2.31 9.25 -22.14
N ARG A 31 -1.93 8.31 -23.03
CA ARG A 31 -1.54 8.62 -24.41
C ARG A 31 -2.69 8.33 -25.38
N ILE A 32 -3.14 9.35 -26.09
CA ILE A 32 -4.08 9.23 -27.20
C ILE A 32 -3.27 9.02 -28.49
N TRP A 33 -3.51 7.92 -29.19
CA TRP A 33 -2.89 7.65 -30.48
C TRP A 33 -3.82 8.09 -31.61
N ALA A 34 -3.32 8.96 -32.48
CA ALA A 34 -4.03 9.43 -33.67
C ALA A 34 -3.03 9.73 -34.79
N ARG A 35 -3.48 9.74 -36.05
CA ARG A 35 -2.63 10.08 -37.21
C ARG A 35 -2.28 11.57 -37.27
N GLU A 36 -3.13 12.41 -36.69
CA GLU A 36 -2.97 13.85 -36.55
C GLU A 36 -3.24 14.25 -35.10
N ASN A 37 -2.82 15.45 -34.67
CA ASN A 37 -3.05 15.91 -33.30
C ASN A 37 -4.55 15.96 -33.01
N PRO A 38 -5.07 15.13 -32.06
CA PRO A 38 -6.51 15.01 -31.86
C PRO A 38 -7.14 16.23 -31.17
N PHE A 39 -6.33 17.19 -30.66
CA PHE A 39 -6.78 18.32 -29.85
C PHE A 39 -7.69 17.91 -28.67
N GLN A 40 -7.61 16.65 -28.25
CA GLN A 40 -8.39 16.11 -27.15
C GLN A 40 -7.58 16.17 -25.87
N MET A 41 -8.22 16.68 -24.83
CA MET A 41 -7.72 16.64 -23.45
C MET A 41 -8.72 15.85 -22.62
N GLN A 42 -8.24 14.83 -21.91
CA GLN A 42 -9.06 14.11 -20.95
C GLN A 42 -8.94 14.81 -19.59
N THR A 43 -10.02 15.44 -19.14
CA THR A 43 -10.08 16.03 -17.79
C THR A 43 -10.25 14.92 -16.77
N LEU A 44 -9.31 14.81 -15.83
CA LEU A 44 -9.40 13.89 -14.70
C LEU A 44 -9.67 14.68 -13.42
N PRO A 45 -10.52 14.16 -12.51
CA PRO A 45 -10.75 14.81 -11.23
C PRO A 45 -9.46 14.81 -10.41
N LEU A 46 -9.06 15.99 -9.91
CA LEU A 46 -7.88 16.15 -9.06
C LEU A 46 -7.96 15.30 -7.78
N HIS A 47 -9.17 15.10 -7.27
CA HIS A 47 -9.46 14.31 -6.08
C HIS A 47 -10.41 13.16 -6.40
N SER A 48 -9.96 12.24 -7.26
CA SER A 48 -10.65 10.95 -7.44
C SER A 48 -10.74 10.21 -6.11
N GLN A 49 -11.85 9.53 -5.87
CA GLN A 49 -11.98 8.59 -4.75
C GLN A 49 -10.89 7.52 -4.89
N LYS A 50 -10.14 7.32 -3.82
CA LYS A 50 -9.02 6.40 -3.75
C LYS A 50 -9.00 5.73 -2.39
N VAL A 51 -8.45 4.53 -2.35
CA VAL A 51 -8.14 3.80 -1.14
C VAL A 51 -6.63 3.78 -0.95
N THR A 52 -6.17 4.03 0.27
CA THR A 52 -4.76 3.89 0.62
C THR A 52 -4.59 2.55 1.33
N VAL A 53 -3.78 1.68 0.74
CA VAL A 53 -3.49 0.35 1.28
C VAL A 53 -2.01 0.25 1.60
N ARG A 54 -1.68 -0.44 2.69
CA ARG A 54 -0.33 -0.96 2.96
C ARG A 54 -0.38 -2.48 2.88
N CYS A 55 0.57 -3.06 2.19
CA CYS A 55 0.81 -4.50 2.22
C CYS A 55 2.30 -4.77 2.42
N GLY A 56 2.60 -5.97 2.87
CA GLY A 56 3.96 -6.45 2.93
C GLY A 56 4.05 -7.91 2.57
N PHE A 57 5.24 -8.35 2.21
CA PHE A 57 5.53 -9.75 1.96
C PHE A 57 6.94 -10.08 2.41
N THR A 58 7.13 -11.32 2.83
CA THR A 58 8.44 -11.95 2.98
C THR A 58 8.60 -12.96 1.84
N VAL A 59 9.70 -13.72 1.82
CA VAL A 59 9.89 -14.81 0.86
C VAL A 59 8.81 -15.90 0.99
N VAL A 60 8.15 -16.00 2.16
CA VAL A 60 7.25 -17.12 2.50
C VAL A 60 5.81 -16.68 2.66
N ILE A 61 5.56 -15.45 3.11
CA ILE A 61 4.21 -15.00 3.47
C ILE A 61 3.87 -13.63 2.88
N PHE A 62 2.59 -13.48 2.53
CA PHE A 62 1.98 -12.18 2.29
C PHE A 62 1.24 -11.70 3.55
N VAL A 63 1.37 -10.42 3.87
CA VAL A 63 0.85 -9.76 5.07
C VAL A 63 0.07 -8.50 4.68
N GLY A 64 -1.18 -8.39 5.15
CA GLY A 64 -2.14 -7.39 4.70
C GLY A 64 -3.18 -8.00 3.74
N PRO A 65 -3.94 -7.18 2.98
CA PRO A 65 -3.89 -5.71 2.90
C PRO A 65 -4.40 -5.02 4.16
N PHE A 66 -3.78 -3.89 4.51
CA PHE A 66 -4.23 -2.99 5.59
C PHE A 66 -4.68 -1.66 5.01
N PHE A 67 -5.89 -1.23 5.37
CA PHE A 67 -6.49 -0.03 4.83
C PHE A 67 -6.37 1.15 5.79
N PHE A 68 -5.98 2.32 5.27
CA PHE A 68 -6.05 3.57 6.01
C PHE A 68 -7.44 4.17 5.85
N GLU A 69 -8.35 3.77 6.74
CA GLU A 69 -9.75 4.19 6.74
C GLU A 69 -10.21 4.57 8.15
N GLU A 70 -11.16 5.49 8.23
CA GLU A 70 -11.91 5.83 9.44
C GLU A 70 -13.39 5.59 9.25
N ILE A 71 -14.08 5.26 10.34
CA ILE A 71 -15.54 5.08 10.33
C ILE A 71 -16.17 6.47 10.29
N GLY A 72 -16.69 6.84 9.12
CA GLY A 72 -17.53 8.01 8.93
C GLY A 72 -19.02 7.68 9.15
N PRO A 73 -19.90 8.69 9.10
CA PRO A 73 -21.35 8.53 9.29
C PRO A 73 -22.00 7.60 8.24
N SER A 74 -21.37 7.43 7.07
CA SER A 74 -21.88 6.60 5.97
C SER A 74 -21.04 5.34 5.73
N GLY A 75 -20.11 4.99 6.64
CA GLY A 75 -19.21 3.86 6.50
C GLY A 75 -17.72 4.26 6.42
N PRO A 76 -16.83 3.33 6.03
CA PRO A 76 -15.39 3.57 5.96
C PRO A 76 -15.04 4.65 4.95
N VAL A 77 -14.23 5.62 5.37
CA VAL A 77 -13.72 6.71 4.53
C VAL A 77 -12.21 6.66 4.56
N THR A 78 -11.60 6.67 3.37
CA THR A 78 -10.13 6.69 3.25
C THR A 78 -9.55 7.94 3.87
N CYS A 79 -8.50 7.76 4.65
CA CYS A 79 -7.79 8.84 5.33
C CYS A 79 -6.34 8.95 4.86
N SER A 80 -5.78 10.15 5.04
CA SER A 80 -4.37 10.41 4.78
C SER A 80 -3.47 9.67 5.78
N VAL A 81 -2.34 9.17 5.29
CA VAL A 81 -1.30 8.57 6.13
C VAL A 81 -0.59 9.68 6.91
N ASN A 82 -0.59 9.57 8.23
CA ASN A 82 0.18 10.45 9.11
C ASN A 82 0.96 9.60 10.14
N GLY A 83 1.91 10.20 10.85
CA GLY A 83 2.78 9.47 11.78
C GLY A 83 2.01 8.68 12.85
N THR A 84 0.93 9.24 13.40
CA THR A 84 0.10 8.58 14.42
C THR A 84 -0.65 7.38 13.87
N ARG A 85 -1.30 7.53 12.70
CA ARG A 85 -2.04 6.45 12.02
C ARG A 85 -1.10 5.36 11.54
N TYR A 86 0.04 5.74 10.99
CA TYR A 86 1.09 4.82 10.56
C TYR A 86 1.61 3.99 11.74
N LYS A 87 1.99 4.64 12.84
CA LYS A 87 2.43 3.96 14.07
C LYS A 87 1.35 3.04 14.64
N SER A 88 0.08 3.46 14.62
CA SER A 88 -1.05 2.64 15.05
C SER A 88 -1.20 1.38 14.19
N LEU A 89 -1.14 1.54 12.86
CA LEU A 89 -1.23 0.43 11.90
C LEU A 89 -0.07 -0.55 12.09
N LEU A 90 1.16 -0.07 12.26
CA LEU A 90 2.32 -0.93 12.51
C LEU A 90 2.14 -1.78 13.77
N ARG A 91 1.72 -1.17 14.88
CA ARG A 91 1.60 -1.86 16.17
C ARG A 91 0.40 -2.80 16.23
N ASN A 92 -0.76 -2.30 15.82
CA ASN A 92 -2.04 -2.96 16.09
C ASN A 92 -2.44 -3.93 14.97
N GLN A 93 -1.89 -3.76 13.77
CA GLN A 93 -2.25 -4.59 12.62
C GLN A 93 -1.04 -5.38 12.12
N LEU A 94 0.04 -4.72 11.73
CA LEU A 94 1.18 -5.40 11.09
C LEU A 94 1.92 -6.33 12.05
N ILE A 95 2.46 -5.80 13.16
CA ILE A 95 3.20 -6.58 14.15
C ILE A 95 2.30 -7.65 14.75
N ALA A 96 1.06 -7.29 15.10
CA ALA A 96 0.08 -8.24 15.61
C ALA A 96 -0.16 -9.42 14.64
N ALA A 97 -0.30 -9.14 13.33
CA ALA A 97 -0.47 -10.19 12.33
C ALA A 97 0.78 -11.08 12.18
N LEU A 98 1.99 -10.51 12.28
CA LEU A 98 3.24 -11.28 12.23
C LEU A 98 3.39 -12.19 13.45
N GLN A 99 3.06 -11.68 14.64
CA GLN A 99 3.09 -12.45 15.89
C GLN A 99 2.08 -13.59 15.87
N GLN A 100 0.85 -13.33 15.41
CA GLN A 100 -0.18 -14.37 15.29
C GLN A 100 0.22 -15.53 14.37
N ARG A 101 1.07 -15.26 13.37
CA ARG A 101 1.58 -16.27 12.45
C ARG A 101 2.88 -16.95 12.93
N GLY A 102 3.39 -16.56 14.11
CA GLY A 102 4.64 -17.08 14.65
C GLY A 102 5.87 -16.69 13.83
N CYS A 103 5.80 -15.58 13.08
CA CYS A 103 6.84 -15.18 12.13
C CYS A 103 7.85 -14.17 12.72
N VAL A 104 7.65 -13.70 13.95
CA VAL A 104 8.47 -12.63 14.56
C VAL A 104 8.61 -12.84 16.06
N ASP A 105 9.86 -12.95 16.52
CA ASP A 105 10.24 -12.84 17.94
C ASP A 105 10.68 -11.40 18.29
N SER A 106 11.30 -10.71 17.32
CA SER A 106 11.70 -9.30 17.44
C SER A 106 11.54 -8.58 16.10
N THR A 107 11.35 -7.26 16.13
CA THR A 107 11.17 -6.43 14.92
C THR A 107 12.07 -5.21 15.01
N ILE A 108 12.92 -5.03 14.01
CA ILE A 108 13.72 -3.82 13.82
C ILE A 108 13.22 -3.14 12.56
N PHE A 109 12.87 -1.86 12.67
CA PHE A 109 12.53 -1.02 11.53
C PHE A 109 13.82 -0.34 11.04
N MET A 110 14.06 -0.41 9.73
CA MET A 110 15.10 0.37 9.04
C MET A 110 14.45 1.52 8.27
#